data_AF-E9BCG3-F1
#
_entry.id   AF-E9BCG3-F1
#
_cell.length_a   1.000
_cell.length_b   1.000
_cell.length_c   1.000
_cell.angle_alpha   90.00
_cell.angle_beta   90.00
_cell.angle_gamma   90.00
#
_symmetry.space_group_name_H-M   'P 1'
#
loop_
_entity.id
_entity.type
_entity.pdbx_description
1 polymer ?
#
loop_
_entity_poly.entity_id
_entity_poly.type
_entity_poly.pdbx_seq_one_letter_code
_entity_poly.pdbx_strand_id
1 'polypeptide(L)'
;MWPRSYKQRWIIVAASFARAIFVPLLLLHSYHYIPGEAYGYVMEVIFGFSNGYVGSMALVLGPQSKGIDNDGKRFVAGTLMGISILVGGTIGTVLSIMTQTIRATY
;
A
#
# COMPACT_ATOMS: atom_id res chain seq x y z
N MET A 1 -16.43 10.30 -2.33
CA MET A 1 -16.57 11.05 -3.60
C MET A 1 -15.62 10.43 -4.64
N TRP A 2 -16.16 9.85 -5.71
CA TRP A 2 -15.40 9.20 -6.77
C TRP A 2 -14.48 10.21 -7.49
N PRO A 3 -13.16 9.99 -7.62
CA PRO A 3 -12.28 10.91 -8.31
C PRO A 3 -12.59 10.90 -9.82
N ARG A 4 -13.32 11.91 -10.29
CA ARG A 4 -13.71 12.07 -11.69
C ARG A 4 -12.62 12.71 -12.54
N SER A 5 -11.60 13.33 -11.94
CA SER A 5 -10.55 14.07 -12.66
C SER A 5 -9.19 13.37 -12.66
N TYR A 6 -8.49 13.39 -13.80
CA TYR A 6 -7.16 12.78 -13.98
C TYR A 6 -6.11 13.30 -12.98
N LYS A 7 -6.19 14.59 -12.59
CA LYS A 7 -5.31 15.16 -11.57
C LYS A 7 -5.50 14.49 -10.20
N GLN A 8 -6.68 13.95 -9.90
CA GLN A 8 -6.92 13.22 -8.65
C GLN A 8 -6.32 11.81 -8.64
N ARG A 9 -6.00 11.22 -9.82
CA ARG A 9 -5.31 9.92 -9.87
C ARG A 9 -3.88 10.00 -9.34
N TRP A 10 -3.21 11.14 -9.53
CA TRP A 10 -1.90 11.40 -8.93
C TRP A 10 -1.93 11.47 -7.41
N ILE A 11 -3.07 11.85 -6.81
CA ILE A 11 -3.24 11.85 -5.35
C ILE A 11 -3.18 10.43 -4.80
N ILE A 12 -3.63 9.43 -5.55
CA ILE A 12 -3.57 8.00 -5.18
C ILE A 12 -2.12 7.52 -5.18
N VAL A 13 -1.33 7.95 -6.18
CA VAL A 13 0.11 7.65 -6.25
C VAL A 13 0.85 8.33 -5.10
N ALA A 14 0.63 9.63 -4.88
CA ALA A 14 1.23 10.38 -3.77
C ALA A 14 0.84 9.80 -2.41
N ALA A 15 -0.42 9.43 -2.20
CA ALA A 15 -0.89 8.75 -1.00
C ALA A 15 -0.27 7.35 -0.83
N SER A 16 0.12 6.69 -1.92
CA SER A 16 0.84 5.41 -1.86
C SER A 16 2.27 5.58 -1.35
N PHE A 17 2.98 6.62 -1.80
CA PHE A 17 4.30 6.95 -1.27
C PHE A 17 4.26 7.50 0.15
N ALA A 18 3.29 8.36 0.48
CA ALA A 18 3.11 8.88 1.84
C ALA A 18 2.91 7.75 2.87
N ARG A 19 2.33 6.62 2.45
CA ARG A 19 2.13 5.44 3.33
C ARG A 19 3.43 4.75 3.74
N ALA A 20 4.54 4.99 3.05
CA ALA A 20 5.85 4.51 3.49
C ALA A 20 6.24 5.06 4.87
N ILE A 21 5.66 6.20 5.29
CA ILE A 21 5.92 6.80 6.61
C ILE A 21 5.37 5.95 7.77
N PHE A 22 4.34 5.14 7.54
CA PHE A 22 3.78 4.26 8.57
C PHE A 22 4.75 3.14 8.96
N VAL A 23 5.65 2.72 8.06
CA VAL A 23 6.64 1.67 8.33
C VAL A 23 7.62 2.07 9.46
N PRO A 24 8.36 3.19 9.38
CA PRO A 24 9.22 3.63 10.48
C PRO A 24 8.45 4.00 11.75
N LEU A 25 7.24 4.54 11.63
CA LEU A 25 6.37 4.87 12.77
C LEU A 25 5.94 3.63 13.56
N LEU A 26 5.57 2.54 12.87
CA LEU A 26 5.22 1.26 13.50
C LEU A 26 6.46 0.54 14.06
N LEU A 27 7.61 0.64 13.38
CA LEU A 27 8.88 0.12 13.90
C LEU A 27 9.33 0.84 15.18
N LEU A 28 9.20 2.17 15.25
CA LEU A 28 9.52 2.95 16.45
C LEU A 28 8.63 2.56 17.65
N HIS A 29 7.35 2.26 17.38
CA HIS A 29 6.45 1.73 18.41
C HIS A 29 6.87 0.33 18.87
N SER A 30 7.29 -0.54 17.94
CA SER A 30 7.80 -1.89 18.24
C SER A 30 9.09 -1.88 19.09
N TYR A 31 9.92 -0.84 18.94
CA TYR A 31 11.11 -0.58 19.77
C TYR A 31 10.81 0.05 21.14
N HIS A 32 9.54 0.10 21.57
CA HIS A 32 9.10 0.57 22.90
C HIS A 32 9.42 2.03 23.25
N TYR A 33 9.72 2.89 22.27
CA TYR A 33 9.99 4.32 22.53
C TYR A 33 8.73 5.12 22.90
N ILE A 34 7.53 4.60 22.58
CA ILE A 34 6.23 5.20 22.91
C ILE A 34 5.39 4.13 23.65
N PRO A 35 5.30 4.19 24.99
CA PRO A 35 4.51 3.25 25.78
C PRO A 35 3.02 3.60 25.64
N GLY A 36 2.28 2.77 24.91
CA GLY A 36 0.82 2.89 24.79
C GLY A 36 0.25 1.95 23.74
N GLU A 37 -0.33 0.84 24.16
CA GLU A 37 -0.92 -0.17 23.24
C GLU A 37 -2.01 0.43 22.34
N ALA A 38 -2.73 1.44 22.85
CA ALA A 38 -3.73 2.17 22.07
C ALA A 38 -3.15 2.86 20.82
N TYR A 39 -1.89 3.30 20.86
CA TYR A 39 -1.24 3.94 19.70
C TYR A 39 -0.99 2.94 18.57
N GLY A 40 -0.54 1.72 18.91
CA GLY A 40 -0.36 0.63 17.95
C GLY A 40 -1.67 0.27 17.23
N TYR A 41 -2.75 0.05 18.00
CA TYR A 41 -4.05 -0.29 17.44
C TYR A 41 -4.61 0.80 16.52
N VAL A 42 -4.53 2.07 16.93
CA VAL A 42 -5.03 3.19 16.12
C VAL A 42 -4.23 3.32 14.82
N MET A 43 -2.90 3.18 14.88
CA MET A 43 -2.07 3.26 13.68
C MET A 43 -2.29 2.08 12.74
N GLU A 44 -2.53 0.88 13.26
CA GLU A 44 -2.86 -0.30 12.44
C GLU A 44 -4.22 -0.15 11.75
N VAL A 45 -5.23 0.37 12.44
CA VAL A 45 -6.55 0.65 11.84
C VAL A 45 -6.43 1.70 10.72
N ILE A 46 -5.69 2.78 10.95
CA ILE A 46 -5.48 3.83 9.94
C ILE A 46 -4.70 3.25 8.74
N PHE A 47 -3.65 2.47 9.01
CA PHE A 47 -2.85 1.85 7.97
C PHE A 47 -3.68 0.86 7.14
N GLY A 48 -4.41 -0.05 7.78
CA GLY A 48 -5.27 -1.02 7.12
C GLY A 48 -6.38 -0.39 6.29
N PHE A 49 -7.06 0.62 6.84
CA PHE A 49 -8.12 1.34 6.13
C PHE A 49 -7.58 2.11 4.92
N SER A 50 -6.45 2.81 5.09
CA SER A 50 -5.80 3.51 3.99
C SER A 50 -5.33 2.55 2.89
N ASN A 51 -4.89 1.34 3.27
CA ASN A 51 -4.46 0.33 2.32
C ASN A 51 -5.62 -0.22 1.49
N GLY A 52 -6.73 -0.57 2.13
CA GLY A 52 -7.94 -1.01 1.45
C GLY A 52 -8.44 0.05 0.45
N TYR A 53 -8.58 1.30 0.90
CA TYR A 53 -9.10 2.36 0.05
C TYR A 53 -8.20 2.68 -1.15
N VAL A 54 -6.90 2.92 -0.92
CA VAL A 54 -5.97 3.32 -1.99
C VAL A 54 -5.66 2.13 -2.91
N GLY A 55 -5.56 0.91 -2.37
CA GLY A 55 -5.36 -0.31 -3.15
C GLY A 55 -6.53 -0.61 -4.09
N SER A 56 -7.76 -0.59 -3.59
CA SER A 56 -8.96 -0.77 -4.42
C SER A 56 -9.10 0.33 -5.47
N MET A 57 -8.84 1.59 -5.11
CA MET A 57 -8.87 2.69 -6.07
C MET A 57 -7.82 2.53 -7.18
N ALA A 58 -6.61 2.06 -6.85
CA ALA A 58 -5.58 1.79 -7.85
C ALA A 58 -6.04 0.73 -8.84
N LEU A 59 -6.54 -0.42 -8.37
CA LEU A 59 -7.00 -1.53 -9.20
C LEU A 59 -8.18 -1.18 -10.11
N VAL A 60 -9.10 -0.34 -9.63
CA VAL A 60 -10.25 0.11 -10.42
C VAL A 60 -9.84 1.11 -11.50
N LEU A 61 -8.91 2.02 -11.19
CA LEU A 61 -8.51 3.11 -12.09
C LEU A 61 -7.39 2.73 -13.07
N GLY A 62 -6.60 1.70 -12.76
CA GLY A 62 -5.49 1.23 -13.59
C GLY A 62 -5.90 0.77 -15.00
N PRO A 63 -6.87 -0.16 -15.17
CA PRO A 63 -7.33 -0.59 -16.49
C PRO A 63 -8.16 0.50 -17.21
N GLN A 64 -8.56 1.56 -16.50
CA GLN A 64 -9.25 2.74 -17.04
C GLN A 64 -8.28 3.89 -17.37
N SER A 65 -6.97 3.62 -17.51
CA SER A 65 -5.96 4.61 -17.87
C SER A 65 -5.96 4.94 -19.36
N LYS A 66 -5.39 6.11 -19.72
CA LYS A 66 -5.43 6.67 -21.08
C LYS A 66 -4.43 5.88 -21.92
N GLY A 67 -4.89 5.30 -23.03
CA GLY A 67 -4.11 4.40 -23.88
C GLY A 67 -4.62 2.96 -23.92
N ILE A 68 -5.62 2.64 -23.08
CA ILE A 68 -6.29 1.34 -23.05
C ILE A 68 -7.69 1.45 -23.68
N ASP A 69 -7.72 1.58 -25.00
CA ASP A 69 -8.95 1.74 -25.77
C ASP A 69 -9.61 0.41 -26.20
N ASN A 70 -8.90 -0.71 -26.06
CA ASN A 70 -9.39 -2.04 -26.43
C ASN A 70 -9.57 -2.92 -25.18
N ASP A 71 -10.66 -3.67 -25.10
CA ASP A 71 -10.97 -4.58 -23.99
C ASP A 71 -9.89 -5.64 -23.79
N GLY A 72 -9.21 -6.08 -24.86
CA GLY A 72 -8.03 -6.96 -24.74
C GLY A 72 -6.87 -6.32 -23.98
N LYS A 73 -6.63 -5.01 -24.16
CA LYS A 73 -5.60 -4.27 -23.43
C LYS A 73 -6.00 -4.05 -21.96
N ARG A 74 -7.30 -3.89 -21.68
CA ARG A 74 -7.83 -3.79 -20.30
C ARG A 74 -7.60 -5.06 -19.52
N PHE A 75 -7.82 -6.22 -20.15
CA PHE A 75 -7.54 -7.52 -19.56
C PHE A 75 -6.05 -7.67 -19.19
N VAL A 76 -5.15 -7.41 -20.14
CA VAL A 76 -3.71 -7.49 -19.89
C VAL A 76 -3.26 -6.52 -18.79
N ALA A 77 -3.79 -5.29 -18.79
CA ALA A 77 -3.51 -4.34 -17.72
C ALA A 77 -3.98 -4.83 -16.35
N GLY A 78 -5.19 -5.39 -16.25
CA GLY A 78 -5.69 -6.00 -15.01
C GLY A 78 -4.78 -7.13 -14.51
N THR A 79 -4.34 -8.01 -15.40
CA THR A 79 -3.41 -9.10 -15.07
C THR A 79 -2.05 -8.58 -14.57
N LEU A 80 -1.48 -7.57 -15.23
CA LEU A 80 -0.23 -6.94 -14.80
C LEU A 80 -0.35 -6.27 -13.43
N MET A 81 -1.50 -5.70 -13.10
CA MET A 81 -1.75 -5.16 -11.77
C MET A 81 -1.81 -6.26 -10.71
N GLY A 82 -2.44 -7.39 -11.03
CA GLY A 82 -2.43 -8.58 -10.15
C GLY A 82 -1.01 -9.09 -9.88
N ILE A 83 -0.19 -9.22 -10.92
CA ILE A 83 1.23 -9.60 -10.78
C ILE A 83 1.98 -8.58 -9.91
N SER A 84 1.74 -7.29 -10.11
CA SER A 84 2.39 -6.23 -9.33
C SER A 84 2.05 -6.30 -7.83
N ILE A 85 0.82 -6.67 -7.48
CA ILE A 85 0.43 -6.91 -6.08
C ILE A 85 1.21 -8.10 -5.49
N LEU A 86 1.31 -9.19 -6.24
CA LEU A 86 2.05 -10.38 -5.79
C LEU A 86 3.53 -10.07 -5.57
N VAL A 87 4.17 -9.34 -6.49
CA VAL A 87 5.57 -8.92 -6.36
C VAL A 87 5.75 -8.03 -5.12
N GLY A 88 4.89 -7.03 -4.94
CA GLY A 88 4.93 -6.17 -3.75
C GLY A 88 4.72 -6.95 -2.45
N GLY A 89 3.80 -7.91 -2.45
CA GLY A 89 3.56 -8.82 -1.33
C GLY A 89 4.79 -9.65 -0.97
N THR A 90 5.45 -10.25 -1.97
CA THR A 90 6.69 -11.02 -1.76
C THR A 90 7.83 -10.17 -1.22
N ILE A 91 8.03 -8.95 -1.75
CA ILE A 91 9.04 -8.04 -1.21
C ILE A 91 8.70 -7.66 0.24
N GLY A 92 7.43 -7.37 0.52
CA GLY A 92 6.95 -7.03 1.86
C GLY A 92 7.14 -8.16 2.87
N THR A 93 6.88 -9.41 2.49
CA THR A 93 7.09 -10.57 3.38
C THR A 93 8.56 -10.81 3.67
N VAL A 94 9.43 -10.71 2.66
CA VAL A 94 10.89 -10.82 2.85
C VAL A 94 11.40 -9.75 3.81
N LEU A 95 10.99 -8.48 3.62
CA LEU A 95 11.38 -7.39 4.51
C LEU A 95 10.87 -7.62 5.95
N SER A 96 9.61 -8.05 6.11
CA SER A 96 9.05 -8.37 7.42
C SER A 96 9.86 -9.46 8.14
N ILE A 97 10.24 -10.52 7.43
CA ILE A 97 11.07 -11.59 8.01
C ILE A 97 12.44 -11.04 8.41
N MET A 98 13.08 -10.22 7.56
CA MET A 98 14.37 -9.59 7.90
C MET A 98 14.28 -8.73 9.16
N THR A 99 13.21 -7.93 9.31
CA THR A 99 12.97 -7.12 10.51
C THR A 99 12.82 -8.00 11.76
N GLN A 100 12.06 -9.09 11.68
CA GLN A 100 11.89 -10.02 12.79
C GLN A 100 13.21 -10.70 13.18
N THR A 101 14.02 -11.11 12.20
CA THR A 101 15.35 -11.68 12.45
C THR A 101 16.29 -10.70 13.14
N ILE A 102 16.29 -9.43 12.73
CA ILE A 102 17.08 -8.38 13.39
C ILE A 102 16.62 -8.19 14.83
N ARG A 103 15.31 -8.16 15.09
CA ARG A 103 14.75 -8.07 16.44
C ARG A 103 15.05 -9.30 17.32
N ALA A 104 15.22 -10.48 16.73
CA ALA A 104 15.62 -11.67 17.49
C ALA A 104 17.11 -11.67 17.87
N THR A 105 17.91 -10.85 17.18
CA THR A 105 19.37 -10.78 17.36
C THR A 105 19.79 -9.70 18.37
N TYR A 106 18.94 -8.71 18.63
CA TYR A 106 19.17 -7.57 19.54
C TYR A 106 18.01 -7.40 20.52
#